data_AF-A0A942G1L5-F1
#
_entry.id   AF-A0A942G1L5-F1
#
_cell.length_a   1.000
_cell.length_b   1.000
_cell.length_c   1.000
_cell.angle_alpha   90.00
_cell.angle_beta   90.00
_cell.angle_gamma   90.00
#
_symmetry.space_group_name_H-M   'P 1'
#
loop_
_entity.id
_entity.type
_entity.pdbx_description
1 polymer ?
#
loop_
_entity_poly.entity_id
_entity_poly.type
_entity_poly.pdbx_seq_one_letter_code
_entity_poly.pdbx_strand_id
1 'polypeptide(L)'
;MEDPTADPAFVARVRACWQDGFGGVAGDLDRPGTTLIEVDGRDPDAWVVLWPAGRRVVTEVGSRGADRLRTLLAGRPTDHLLTADEVAGGWPDRPLERQRQHLYGLDVRRLAPVEPRHGLRVVLLDEADRPMFDAFLAACPDDDREEGDVDIGGEHEVTVGIAEGTRLLAVASMYAWRGFSDLGVLTDPVARRQGAGRAVVAALCRHLADHDRVVVYRHRSENLGSRGIARSLGLVPIGTADALRPLDVAG
;
A
#
# COMPACT_ATOMS: atom_id res chain seq x y z
N MET A 1 -13.22 -1.22 -5.86
CA MET A 1 -13.91 -1.69 -7.07
C MET A 1 -12.83 -2.05 -8.06
N GLU A 2 -12.70 -3.34 -8.40
CA GLU A 2 -11.74 -3.80 -9.41
C GLU A 2 -12.09 -3.20 -10.78
N ASP A 3 -11.10 -2.83 -11.58
CA ASP A 3 -11.31 -2.34 -12.94
C ASP A 3 -11.81 -3.50 -13.83
N PRO A 4 -13.05 -3.43 -14.38
CA PRO A 4 -13.61 -4.51 -15.20
C PRO A 4 -12.88 -4.69 -16.54
N THR A 5 -12.00 -3.76 -16.91
CA THR A 5 -11.17 -3.85 -18.11
C THR A 5 -9.79 -4.46 -17.84
N ALA A 6 -9.45 -4.74 -16.57
CA ALA A 6 -8.18 -5.31 -16.20
C ALA A 6 -7.98 -6.69 -16.87
N ASP A 7 -6.75 -6.97 -17.28
CA ASP A 7 -6.42 -8.27 -17.86
C ASP A 7 -6.64 -9.41 -16.85
N PRO A 8 -7.38 -10.46 -17.20
CA PRO A 8 -7.57 -11.64 -16.36
C PRO A 8 -6.26 -12.24 -15.82
N ALA A 9 -5.17 -12.25 -16.59
CA ALA A 9 -3.90 -12.78 -16.12
C ALA A 9 -3.28 -11.91 -15.01
N PHE A 10 -3.38 -10.58 -15.13
CA PHE A 10 -2.98 -9.65 -14.07
C PHE A 10 -3.84 -9.82 -12.81
N VAL A 11 -5.16 -9.91 -12.96
CA VAL A 11 -6.09 -10.15 -11.84
C VAL A 11 -5.76 -11.46 -11.13
N ALA A 12 -5.44 -12.53 -11.88
CA ALA A 12 -5.02 -13.81 -11.29
C ALA A 12 -3.71 -13.69 -10.49
N ARG A 13 -2.72 -12.93 -10.98
CA ARG A 13 -1.47 -12.67 -10.25
C ARG A 13 -1.72 -11.88 -8.96
N VAL A 14 -2.57 -10.87 -8.98
CA VAL A 14 -2.96 -10.11 -7.77
C VAL A 14 -3.58 -11.04 -6.71
N ARG A 15 -4.42 -11.98 -7.13
CA ARG A 15 -5.00 -12.98 -6.22
C ARG A 15 -3.97 -13.94 -5.66
N ALA A 16 -3.04 -14.41 -6.49
CA ALA A 16 -1.94 -15.25 -6.03
C ALA A 16 -1.10 -14.54 -4.97
N CYS A 17 -0.77 -13.25 -5.17
CA CYS A 17 -0.10 -12.45 -4.15
C CYS A 17 -0.89 -12.43 -2.82
N TRP A 18 -2.20 -12.17 -2.86
CA TRP A 18 -3.02 -12.24 -1.64
C TRP A 18 -3.04 -13.63 -0.99
N GLN A 19 -3.15 -14.69 -1.78
CA GLN A 19 -3.12 -16.07 -1.27
C GLN A 19 -1.79 -16.35 -0.56
N ASP A 20 -0.67 -16.06 -1.20
CA ASP A 20 0.67 -16.24 -0.64
C ASP A 20 0.87 -15.37 0.60
N GLY A 21 0.45 -14.10 0.54
CA GLY A 21 0.59 -13.12 1.61
C GLY A 21 -0.19 -13.44 2.87
N PHE A 22 -1.27 -14.23 2.76
CA PHE A 22 -2.04 -14.74 3.90
C PHE A 22 -1.75 -16.22 4.20
N GLY A 23 -0.62 -16.76 3.71
CA GLY A 23 -0.19 -18.14 3.96
C GLY A 23 -1.16 -19.21 3.45
N GLY A 24 -1.95 -18.90 2.42
CA GLY A 24 -3.01 -19.75 1.87
C GLY A 24 -4.27 -19.85 2.75
N VAL A 25 -4.28 -19.22 3.93
CA VAL A 25 -5.37 -19.34 4.92
C VAL A 25 -6.61 -18.55 4.52
N ALA A 26 -6.48 -17.61 3.58
CA ALA A 26 -7.57 -16.75 3.14
C ALA A 26 -8.78 -17.51 2.53
N GLY A 27 -8.62 -18.80 2.21
CA GLY A 27 -9.65 -19.65 1.63
C GLY A 27 -9.84 -19.37 0.14
N ASP A 28 -10.99 -19.79 -0.40
CA ASP A 28 -11.35 -19.56 -1.79
C ASP A 28 -11.69 -18.06 -2.02
N LEU A 29 -10.72 -17.29 -2.52
CA LEU A 29 -10.85 -15.85 -2.80
C LEU A 29 -11.92 -15.52 -3.86
N ASP A 30 -12.46 -16.50 -4.59
CA ASP A 30 -13.57 -16.32 -5.52
C ASP A 30 -14.94 -16.33 -4.84
N ARG A 31 -15.02 -16.84 -3.61
CA ARG A 31 -16.28 -16.86 -2.87
C ARG A 31 -16.36 -15.63 -1.97
N PRO A 32 -17.49 -14.88 -2.00
CA PRO A 32 -17.73 -13.85 -1.01
C PRO A 32 -17.68 -14.40 0.42
N GLY A 33 -17.31 -13.55 1.37
CA GLY A 33 -17.22 -13.86 2.78
C GLY A 33 -16.03 -13.19 3.46
N THR A 34 -16.00 -13.29 4.79
CA THR A 34 -14.90 -12.78 5.62
C THR A 34 -14.05 -13.92 6.15
N THR A 35 -12.73 -13.76 6.05
CA THR A 35 -11.75 -14.65 6.69
C THR A 35 -11.03 -13.89 7.80
N LEU A 36 -11.12 -14.42 9.03
CA LEU A 36 -10.38 -13.92 10.19
C LEU A 36 -9.12 -14.77 10.36
N ILE A 37 -7.96 -14.12 10.39
CA ILE A 37 -6.69 -14.75 10.69
C ILE A 37 -6.26 -14.26 12.07
N GLU A 38 -6.23 -15.17 13.03
CA GLU A 38 -5.75 -14.85 14.37
C GLU A 38 -4.23 -14.87 14.38
N VAL A 39 -3.61 -13.79 14.86
CA VAL A 39 -2.16 -13.64 14.94
C VAL A 39 -1.76 -13.54 16.41
N ASP A 40 -1.04 -14.55 16.88
CA ASP A 40 -0.57 -14.63 18.27
C ASP A 40 0.36 -13.45 18.60
N GLY A 41 0.19 -12.89 19.79
CA GLY A 41 1.02 -11.77 20.28
C GLY A 41 0.80 -10.44 19.56
N ARG A 42 -0.18 -10.34 18.65
CA ARG A 42 -0.53 -9.06 18.03
C ARG A 42 -1.08 -8.09 19.07
N ASP A 43 -0.59 -6.85 19.02
CA ASP A 43 -1.05 -5.77 19.88
C ASP A 43 -2.59 -5.66 19.81
N PRO A 44 -3.31 -5.70 20.95
CA PRO A 44 -4.76 -5.58 20.99
C PRO A 44 -5.27 -4.26 20.41
N ASP A 45 -4.44 -3.23 20.38
CA ASP A 45 -4.73 -1.89 19.85
C ASP A 45 -4.07 -1.66 18.46
N ALA A 46 -3.59 -2.72 17.83
CA ALA A 46 -3.16 -2.67 16.43
C ALA A 46 -4.33 -2.32 15.49
N TRP A 47 -3.96 -1.81 14.31
CA TRP A 47 -4.90 -1.65 13.21
C TRP A 47 -5.59 -2.97 12.84
N VAL A 48 -6.92 -2.95 12.82
CA VAL A 48 -7.78 -3.92 12.16
C VAL A 48 -7.96 -3.44 10.73
N VAL A 49 -7.31 -4.12 9.79
CA VAL A 49 -7.38 -3.78 8.37
C VAL A 49 -8.26 -4.79 7.65
N LEU A 50 -9.24 -4.30 6.89
CA LEU A 50 -10.14 -5.08 6.07
C LEU A 50 -9.58 -5.12 4.64
N TRP A 51 -8.79 -6.14 4.33
CA TRP A 51 -8.14 -6.29 3.02
C TRP A 51 -9.11 -6.85 1.98
N PRO A 52 -9.30 -6.18 0.84
CA PRO A 52 -10.13 -6.69 -0.26
C PRO A 52 -9.33 -7.71 -1.08
N ALA A 53 -9.38 -8.98 -0.68
CA ALA A 53 -8.67 -10.07 -1.35
C ALA A 53 -9.63 -10.80 -2.32
N GLY A 54 -9.64 -10.39 -3.57
CA GLY A 54 -10.60 -10.89 -4.57
C GLY A 54 -12.03 -10.56 -4.16
N ARG A 55 -12.88 -11.59 -3.98
CA ARG A 55 -14.26 -11.43 -3.53
C ARG A 55 -14.41 -11.52 -2.01
N ARG A 56 -13.32 -11.69 -1.26
CA ARG A 56 -13.31 -11.78 0.22
C ARG A 56 -12.81 -10.52 0.89
N VAL A 57 -13.21 -10.36 2.14
CA VAL A 57 -12.51 -9.50 3.10
C VAL A 57 -11.65 -10.39 4.00
N VAL A 58 -10.35 -10.13 4.03
CA VAL A 58 -9.42 -10.82 4.93
C VAL A 58 -8.94 -9.83 5.97
N THR A 59 -8.93 -10.24 7.23
CA THR A 59 -8.39 -9.40 8.31
C THR A 59 -7.59 -10.24 9.28
N GLU A 60 -6.46 -9.69 9.70
CA GLU A 60 -5.59 -10.27 10.71
C GLU A 60 -5.77 -9.52 12.02
N VAL A 61 -6.00 -10.24 13.11
CA VAL A 61 -6.36 -9.67 14.41
C VAL A 61 -5.75 -10.49 15.54
N GLY A 62 -5.45 -9.87 16.68
CA GLY A 62 -5.11 -10.60 17.90
C GLY A 62 -6.35 -11.26 18.51
N SER A 63 -6.17 -12.19 19.45
CA SER A 63 -7.24 -13.02 20.03
C SER A 63 -8.45 -12.21 20.52
N ARG A 64 -8.21 -11.11 21.24
CA ARG A 64 -9.29 -10.23 21.73
C ARG A 64 -10.10 -9.59 20.60
N GLY A 65 -9.43 -9.19 19.53
CA GLY A 65 -10.09 -8.67 18.32
C GLY A 65 -10.85 -9.77 17.59
N ALA A 66 -10.26 -10.96 17.48
CA ALA A 66 -10.87 -12.13 16.84
C ALA A 66 -12.20 -12.50 17.50
N ASP A 67 -12.27 -12.56 18.83
CA ASP A 67 -13.51 -12.89 19.54
C ASP A 67 -14.63 -11.87 19.33
N ARG A 68 -14.28 -10.58 19.27
CA ARG A 68 -15.23 -9.51 18.94
C ARG A 68 -15.75 -9.66 17.52
N LEU A 69 -14.86 -9.86 16.55
CA LEU A 69 -15.25 -10.02 15.15
C LEU A 69 -16.05 -11.31 14.92
N ARG A 70 -15.71 -12.42 15.59
CA ARG A 70 -16.51 -13.66 15.59
C ARG A 70 -17.92 -13.41 16.11
N THR A 71 -18.05 -12.63 17.18
CA THR A 71 -19.36 -12.25 17.74
C THR A 71 -20.18 -11.43 16.74
N LEU A 72 -19.56 -10.47 16.05
CA LEU A 72 -20.22 -9.67 15.00
C LEU A 72 -20.68 -10.52 13.80
N LEU A 73 -19.89 -11.53 13.43
CA LEU A 73 -20.18 -12.44 12.34
C LEU A 73 -21.17 -13.56 12.75
N ALA A 74 -21.38 -13.79 14.04
CA ALA A 74 -22.29 -14.82 14.53
C ALA A 74 -23.72 -14.57 14.01
N GLY A 75 -24.30 -15.60 13.37
CA GLY A 75 -25.63 -15.51 12.77
C GLY A 75 -25.70 -14.75 11.44
N ARG A 76 -24.57 -14.26 10.90
CA ARG A 76 -24.50 -13.71 9.54
C ARG A 76 -24.34 -14.85 8.51
N PRO A 77 -24.81 -14.64 7.27
CA PRO A 77 -24.52 -15.54 6.15
C PRO A 77 -23.01 -15.74 5.95
N THR A 78 -22.59 -16.92 5.50
CA THR A 78 -21.18 -17.24 5.26
C THR A 78 -20.51 -16.38 4.17
N ASP A 79 -21.31 -15.77 3.30
CA ASP A 79 -20.89 -14.84 2.26
C ASP A 79 -20.90 -13.36 2.70
N HIS A 80 -21.20 -13.08 3.97
CA HIS A 80 -21.19 -11.74 4.52
C HIS A 80 -19.78 -11.14 4.47
N LEU A 81 -19.67 -9.94 3.93
CA LEU A 81 -18.44 -9.15 3.90
C LEU A 81 -18.48 -8.15 5.05
N LEU A 82 -17.61 -8.36 6.03
CA LEU A 82 -17.43 -7.45 7.15
C LEU A 82 -17.07 -6.05 6.66
N THR A 83 -17.79 -5.05 7.17
CA THR A 83 -17.57 -3.64 6.82
C THR A 83 -16.92 -2.88 7.96
N ALA A 84 -16.31 -1.74 7.65
CA ALA A 84 -15.70 -0.87 8.63
C ALA A 84 -16.72 -0.30 9.65
N ASP A 85 -17.97 -0.05 9.24
CA ASP A 85 -19.01 0.42 10.15
C ASP A 85 -19.46 -0.68 11.13
N GLU A 86 -19.50 -1.94 10.67
CA GLU A 86 -19.77 -3.08 11.55
C GLU A 86 -18.63 -3.31 12.55
N VAL A 87 -17.37 -3.22 12.09
CA VAL A 87 -16.22 -3.25 13.00
C VAL A 87 -16.31 -2.12 14.01
N ALA A 88 -16.63 -0.90 13.58
CA ALA A 88 -16.76 0.24 14.48
C ALA A 88 -17.85 0.00 15.56
N GLY A 89 -18.98 -0.59 15.18
CA GLY A 89 -20.04 -0.98 16.11
C GLY A 89 -19.62 -2.03 17.16
N GLY A 90 -18.55 -2.78 16.91
CA GLY A 90 -17.97 -3.74 17.87
C GLY A 90 -17.06 -3.12 18.94
N TRP A 91 -16.74 -1.82 18.83
CA TRP A 91 -15.94 -1.05 19.79
C TRP A 91 -16.67 0.22 20.24
N PRO A 92 -17.87 0.13 20.84
CA PRO A 92 -18.64 1.32 21.22
C PRO A 92 -17.96 2.15 22.32
N ASP A 93 -17.12 1.52 23.15
CA ASP A 93 -16.54 2.15 24.34
C ASP A 93 -15.22 2.89 24.09
N ARG A 94 -14.71 2.90 22.86
CA ARG A 94 -13.45 3.59 22.52
C ARG A 94 -13.63 4.43 21.25
N PRO A 95 -13.07 5.66 21.21
CA PRO A 95 -12.93 6.36 19.96
C PRO A 95 -12.07 5.52 19.00
N LEU A 96 -12.43 5.52 17.72
CA LEU A 96 -11.70 4.80 16.69
C LEU A 96 -11.08 5.78 15.70
N GLU A 97 -9.80 5.59 15.42
CA GLU A 97 -9.20 6.16 14.23
C GLU A 97 -9.61 5.31 13.03
N ARG A 98 -10.03 5.97 11.95
CA ARG A 98 -10.41 5.30 10.69
C ARG A 98 -9.58 5.85 9.56
N GLN A 99 -9.02 4.96 8.76
CA GLN A 99 -8.31 5.30 7.55
C GLN A 99 -8.81 4.45 6.40
N ARG A 100 -8.91 5.05 5.22
CA ARG A 100 -9.23 4.35 3.99
C ARG A 100 -8.08 4.46 3.02
N GLN A 101 -7.63 3.32 2.51
CA GLN A 101 -6.52 3.23 1.57
C GLN A 101 -7.00 2.74 0.21
N HIS A 102 -6.44 3.31 -0.86
CA HIS A 102 -6.62 2.81 -2.21
C HIS A 102 -5.40 1.99 -2.62
N LEU A 103 -5.64 0.87 -3.30
CA LEU A 103 -4.61 -0.03 -3.79
C LEU A 103 -4.67 -0.07 -5.30
N TYR A 104 -3.52 0.11 -5.93
CA TYR A 104 -3.33 -0.01 -7.38
C TYR A 104 -2.24 -1.02 -7.65
N GLY A 105 -2.37 -1.82 -8.70
CA GLY A 105 -1.29 -2.69 -9.17
C GLY A 105 -0.72 -2.22 -10.50
N LEU A 106 0.53 -2.59 -10.75
CA LEU A 106 1.21 -2.35 -12.01
C LEU A 106 0.85 -3.44 -13.04
N ASP A 107 0.10 -3.04 -14.07
CA ASP A 107 0.09 -3.75 -15.35
C ASP A 107 1.05 -3.02 -16.29
N VAL A 108 2.21 -3.64 -16.56
CA VAL A 108 3.29 -3.02 -17.37
C VAL A 108 2.81 -2.53 -18.74
N ARG A 109 1.80 -3.18 -19.33
CA ARG A 109 1.25 -2.77 -20.64
C ARG A 109 0.47 -1.47 -20.59
N ARG A 110 0.02 -1.07 -19.40
CA ARG A 110 -0.72 0.18 -19.16
C ARG A 110 0.17 1.29 -18.61
N LEU A 111 1.42 0.98 -18.27
CA LEU A 111 2.33 1.96 -17.70
C LEU A 111 2.61 3.07 -18.71
N ALA A 112 2.17 4.29 -18.38
CA ALA A 112 2.43 5.43 -19.23
C ALA A 112 3.94 5.74 -19.30
N PRO A 113 4.49 6.01 -20.50
CA PRO A 113 5.85 6.51 -20.60
C PRO A 113 5.96 7.89 -19.93
N VAL A 114 7.07 8.09 -19.22
CA VAL A 114 7.38 9.31 -18.48
C VAL A 114 8.87 9.53 -18.61
N GLU A 115 9.24 10.61 -19.28
CA GLU A 115 10.60 11.10 -19.29
C GLU A 115 10.76 12.15 -18.19
N PRO A 116 11.86 12.11 -17.42
CA PRO A 116 12.21 13.21 -16.53
C PRO A 116 12.29 14.53 -17.31
N ARG A 117 11.95 15.64 -16.65
CA ARG A 117 12.15 16.97 -17.25
C ARG A 117 13.63 17.19 -17.52
N HIS A 118 13.94 18.05 -18.49
CA HIS A 118 15.32 18.41 -18.82
C HIS A 118 16.09 18.87 -17.57
N GLY A 119 17.30 18.34 -17.37
CA GLY A 119 18.14 18.61 -16.20
C GLY A 119 17.91 17.66 -15.01
N LEU A 120 16.80 16.90 -15.03
CA LEU A 120 16.55 15.85 -14.04
C LEU A 120 17.06 14.51 -14.56
N ARG A 121 17.64 13.71 -13.67
CA ARG A 121 18.14 12.36 -13.97
C ARG A 121 17.50 11.33 -13.05
N VAL A 122 17.20 10.15 -13.60
CA VAL A 122 16.90 8.97 -12.80
C VAL A 122 18.21 8.42 -12.26
N VAL A 123 18.24 8.06 -10.98
CA VAL A 123 19.38 7.41 -10.32
C VAL A 123 18.91 6.17 -9.59
N LEU A 124 19.64 5.07 -9.73
CA LEU A 124 19.53 3.95 -8.79
C LEU A 124 20.36 4.31 -7.57
N LEU A 125 19.79 4.15 -6.39
CA LEU A 125 20.42 4.50 -5.13
C LEU A 125 20.86 3.24 -4.41
N ASP A 126 22.09 3.24 -3.90
CA ASP A 126 22.60 2.23 -2.99
C ASP A 126 23.16 2.87 -1.72
N GLU A 127 23.70 2.05 -0.80
CA GLU A 127 24.22 2.51 0.49
C GLU A 127 25.32 3.59 0.37
N ALA A 128 26.03 3.69 -0.76
CA ALA A 128 27.00 4.75 -0.97
C ALA A 128 26.34 6.12 -1.16
N ASP A 129 25.08 6.17 -1.59
CA ASP A 129 24.29 7.39 -1.76
C ASP A 129 23.61 7.86 -0.46
N ARG A 130 23.81 7.14 0.66
CA ARG A 130 23.20 7.45 1.97
C ARG A 130 23.30 8.94 2.36
N PRO A 131 24.45 9.65 2.21
CA PRO A 131 24.51 11.06 2.55
C PRO A 131 23.57 11.96 1.71
N MET A 132 23.41 11.64 0.42
CA MET A 132 22.51 12.36 -0.48
C MET A 132 21.04 12.09 -0.14
N PHE A 133 20.73 10.85 0.27
CA PHE A 133 19.41 10.43 0.72
C PHE A 133 19.01 11.03 2.07
N ASP A 134 19.90 11.02 3.07
CA ASP A 134 19.63 11.61 4.39
C ASP A 134 19.39 13.12 4.28
N ALA A 135 20.12 13.83 3.41
CA ALA A 135 19.88 15.24 3.12
C ALA A 135 18.49 15.49 2.50
N PHE A 136 18.00 14.55 1.69
CA PHE A 136 16.64 14.60 1.13
C PHE A 136 15.57 14.32 2.18
N LEU A 137 15.76 13.32 3.05
CA LEU A 137 14.85 13.05 4.15
C LEU A 137 14.76 14.25 5.09
N ALA A 138 15.88 14.89 5.43
CA ALA A 138 15.91 16.08 6.28
C ALA A 138 15.12 17.27 5.71
N ALA A 139 14.87 17.31 4.39
CA ALA A 139 14.06 18.34 3.75
C ALA A 139 12.55 18.02 3.73
N CYS A 140 12.15 16.82 4.15
CA CYS A 140 10.77 16.35 4.12
C CYS A 140 10.13 16.33 5.53
N PRO A 141 8.87 16.79 5.68
CA PRO A 141 8.14 16.69 6.94
C PRO A 141 8.02 15.26 7.47
N ASP A 142 7.99 15.10 8.79
CA ASP A 142 7.93 13.81 9.48
C ASP A 142 6.74 12.96 9.01
N ASP A 143 5.53 13.54 9.02
CA ASP A 143 4.32 12.86 8.53
C ASP A 143 4.44 12.37 7.08
N ASP A 144 5.12 13.14 6.22
CA ASP A 144 5.34 12.75 4.82
C ASP A 144 6.37 11.62 4.73
N ARG A 145 7.39 11.60 5.60
CA ARG A 145 8.39 10.53 5.68
C ARG A 145 7.75 9.23 6.15
N GLU A 146 6.93 9.29 7.20
CA GLU A 146 6.19 8.14 7.72
C GLU A 146 5.20 7.57 6.70
N GLU A 147 4.47 8.41 5.96
CA GLU A 147 3.55 7.93 4.93
C GLU A 147 4.28 7.42 3.68
N GLY A 148 5.38 8.07 3.30
CA GLY A 148 6.16 7.71 2.12
C GLY A 148 6.95 6.42 2.28
N ASP A 149 7.41 6.14 3.51
CA ASP A 149 8.12 4.93 3.93
C ASP A 149 9.17 4.50 2.89
N VAL A 150 10.13 5.40 2.65
CA VAL A 150 11.24 5.17 1.71
C VAL A 150 12.54 5.02 2.47
N ASP A 151 13.36 4.07 2.06
CA ASP A 151 14.73 3.91 2.55
C ASP A 151 15.67 3.40 1.44
N ILE A 152 16.96 3.31 1.75
CA ILE A 152 17.98 2.64 0.96
C ILE A 152 18.46 1.43 1.76
N GLY A 153 18.46 0.26 1.12
CA GLY A 153 18.96 -0.97 1.73
C GLY A 153 18.00 -1.60 2.73
N GLY A 154 18.52 -2.53 3.53
CA GLY A 154 17.71 -3.29 4.49
C GLY A 154 16.62 -4.12 3.81
N GLU A 155 15.36 -3.87 4.18
CA GLU A 155 14.18 -4.50 3.58
C GLU A 155 13.75 -3.85 2.25
N HIS A 156 14.27 -2.66 1.94
CA HIS A 156 14.01 -1.98 0.68
C HIS A 156 14.95 -2.51 -0.40
N GLU A 157 14.44 -3.46 -1.19
CA GLU A 157 15.19 -4.23 -2.20
C GLU A 157 15.70 -3.34 -3.36
N VAL A 158 14.94 -2.31 -3.74
CA VAL A 158 15.28 -1.40 -4.84
C VAL A 158 14.87 0.02 -4.49
N THR A 159 15.78 0.98 -4.67
CA THR A 159 15.52 2.40 -4.44
C THR A 159 15.97 3.23 -5.65
N VAL A 160 15.08 4.12 -6.09
CA VAL A 160 15.27 5.00 -7.25
C VAL A 160 15.04 6.44 -6.83
N GLY A 161 15.91 7.33 -7.29
CA GLY A 161 15.79 8.78 -7.11
C GLY A 161 15.57 9.54 -8.42
N ILE A 162 14.95 10.72 -8.30
CA ILE A 162 15.02 11.78 -9.33
C ILE A 162 15.92 12.87 -8.78
N ALA A 163 17.06 13.09 -9.44
CA ALA A 163 18.08 14.04 -9.01
C ALA A 163 18.21 15.24 -9.94
N GLU A 164 18.52 16.39 -9.37
CA GLU A 164 19.03 17.59 -10.04
C GLU A 164 20.45 17.86 -9.51
N GLY A 165 21.46 17.54 -10.32
CA GLY A 165 22.85 17.53 -9.86
C GLY A 165 23.05 16.53 -8.69
N THR A 166 23.43 17.06 -7.53
CA THR A 166 23.66 16.31 -6.28
C THR A 166 22.47 16.34 -5.32
N ARG A 167 21.32 16.90 -5.72
CA ARG A 167 20.12 16.99 -4.89
C ARG A 167 19.06 16.01 -5.37
N LEU A 168 18.49 15.21 -4.48
CA LEU A 168 17.29 14.42 -4.76
C LEU A 168 16.04 15.30 -4.62
N LEU A 169 15.12 15.14 -5.57
CA LEU A 169 13.83 15.84 -5.59
C LEU A 169 12.66 14.90 -5.29
N ALA A 170 12.82 13.61 -5.58
CA ALA A 170 11.88 12.56 -5.21
C ALA A 170 12.61 11.23 -5.10
N VAL A 171 12.12 10.36 -4.24
CA VAL A 171 12.61 8.98 -4.06
C VAL A 171 11.42 8.04 -4.07
N ALA A 172 11.57 6.89 -4.70
CA ALA A 172 10.69 5.76 -4.52
C ALA A 172 11.52 4.52 -4.20
N SER A 173 10.99 3.67 -3.34
CA SER A 173 11.63 2.41 -2.98
C SER A 173 10.60 1.29 -2.95
N MET A 174 11.05 0.04 -2.97
CA MET A 174 10.16 -1.11 -2.86
C MET A 174 10.64 -2.10 -1.80
N TYR A 175 9.71 -2.73 -1.09
CA TYR A 175 9.97 -3.89 -0.22
C TYR A 175 8.91 -4.99 -0.40
N ALA A 176 9.24 -6.21 0.02
CA ALA A 176 8.33 -7.36 -0.06
C ALA A 176 7.17 -7.21 0.94
N TRP A 177 5.93 -7.34 0.48
CA TRP A 177 4.76 -7.22 1.35
C TRP A 177 3.60 -8.09 0.89
N ARG A 178 3.20 -9.07 1.71
CA ARG A 178 2.04 -9.95 1.43
C ARG A 178 2.02 -10.51 0.00
N GLY A 179 3.16 -10.99 -0.48
CA GLY A 179 3.33 -11.52 -1.85
C GLY A 179 3.48 -10.46 -2.95
N PHE A 180 3.31 -9.17 -2.63
CA PHE A 180 3.55 -8.04 -3.52
C PHE A 180 4.96 -7.47 -3.36
N SER A 181 5.34 -6.65 -4.33
CA SER A 181 6.36 -5.62 -4.17
C SER A 181 5.64 -4.30 -3.86
N ASP A 182 5.61 -3.89 -2.59
CA ASP A 182 4.98 -2.62 -2.19
C ASP A 182 5.92 -1.46 -2.44
N LEU A 183 5.37 -0.34 -2.90
CA LEU A 183 6.12 0.83 -3.34
C LEU A 183 5.79 2.03 -2.46
N GLY A 184 6.83 2.56 -1.82
CA GLY A 184 6.82 3.87 -1.15
C GLY A 184 7.28 4.98 -2.09
N VAL A 185 6.75 6.19 -1.93
CA VAL A 185 7.22 7.38 -2.66
C VAL A 185 7.20 8.62 -1.78
N LEU A 186 8.29 9.38 -1.84
CA LEU A 186 8.43 10.67 -1.19
C LEU A 186 8.88 11.72 -2.21
N THR A 187 8.35 12.93 -2.13
CA THR A 187 8.72 14.05 -3.00
C THR A 187 9.01 15.28 -2.13
N ASP A 188 10.19 15.87 -2.34
CA ASP A 188 10.62 17.10 -1.68
C ASP A 188 9.51 18.17 -1.84
N PRO A 189 9.10 18.85 -0.75
CA PRO A 189 8.09 19.89 -0.80
C PRO A 189 8.27 20.91 -1.93
N VAL A 190 9.51 21.32 -2.22
CA VAL A 190 9.80 22.32 -3.26
C VAL A 190 9.64 21.77 -4.68
N ALA A 191 9.69 20.44 -4.85
CA ALA A 191 9.57 19.75 -6.14
C ALA A 191 8.13 19.23 -6.43
N ARG A 192 7.18 19.45 -5.50
CA ARG A 192 5.79 19.01 -5.68
C ARG A 192 5.13 19.67 -6.87
N ARG A 193 4.20 18.94 -7.50
CA ARG A 193 3.44 19.37 -8.69
C ARG A 193 4.31 19.71 -9.91
N GLN A 194 5.59 19.32 -9.89
CA GLN A 194 6.51 19.49 -11.02
C GLN A 194 6.83 18.17 -11.73
N GLY A 195 6.19 17.07 -11.32
CA GLY A 195 6.31 15.76 -11.97
C GLY A 195 7.40 14.86 -11.42
N ALA A 196 8.21 15.28 -10.44
CA ALA A 196 9.27 14.46 -9.85
C ALA A 196 8.73 13.15 -9.24
N GLY A 197 7.67 13.23 -8.41
CA GLY A 197 7.02 12.04 -7.85
C GLY A 197 6.46 11.08 -8.91
N ARG A 198 5.87 11.62 -9.98
CA ARG A 198 5.39 10.79 -11.11
C ARG A 198 6.55 10.11 -11.84
N ALA A 199 7.64 10.83 -12.07
CA ALA A 199 8.81 10.33 -12.78
C ALA A 199 9.53 9.24 -11.98
N VAL A 200 9.68 9.41 -10.67
CA VAL A 200 10.37 8.42 -9.82
C VAL A 200 9.58 7.10 -9.71
N VAL A 201 8.25 7.19 -9.55
CA VAL A 201 7.40 5.99 -9.53
C VAL A 201 7.42 5.29 -10.89
N ALA A 202 7.34 6.04 -12.00
CA ALA A 202 7.44 5.46 -13.33
C ALA A 202 8.79 4.76 -13.56
N ALA A 203 9.89 5.35 -13.09
CA ALA A 203 11.22 4.77 -13.19
C ALA A 203 11.35 3.48 -12.38
N LEU A 204 10.88 3.47 -11.14
CA LEU A 204 10.87 2.25 -10.31
C LEU A 204 9.96 1.17 -10.91
N CYS A 205 8.75 1.50 -11.36
CA CYS A 205 7.87 0.53 -12.05
C CYS A 205 8.51 -0.07 -13.31
N ARG A 206 9.29 0.70 -14.08
CA ARG A 206 10.04 0.15 -15.22
C ARG A 206 11.18 -0.77 -14.78
N HIS A 207 11.90 -0.40 -13.72
CA HIS A 207 12.93 -1.26 -13.15
C HIS A 207 12.36 -2.60 -12.67
N LEU A 208 11.14 -2.57 -12.14
CA LEU A 208 10.42 -3.74 -11.64
C LEU A 208 9.57 -4.46 -12.70
N ALA A 209 9.59 -4.02 -13.96
CA ALA A 209 8.72 -4.57 -15.01
C ALA A 209 8.94 -6.08 -15.26
N ASP A 210 10.19 -6.53 -15.11
CA ASP A 210 10.60 -7.93 -15.29
C ASP A 210 10.60 -8.73 -13.98
N HIS A 211 10.14 -8.14 -12.87
CA HIS A 211 10.06 -8.86 -11.59
C HIS A 211 8.82 -9.77 -11.55
N ASP A 212 8.97 -10.95 -10.95
CA ASP A 212 7.91 -11.96 -10.86
C ASP A 212 6.74 -11.54 -9.95
N ARG A 213 6.98 -10.62 -9.01
CA ARG A 213 5.96 -10.14 -8.07
C ARG A 213 5.13 -9.00 -8.67
N VAL A 214 3.86 -8.93 -8.30
CA VAL A 214 3.02 -7.79 -8.66
C VAL A 214 3.44 -6.58 -7.83
N VAL A 215 3.79 -5.48 -8.50
CA VAL A 215 4.02 -4.21 -7.81
C VAL A 215 2.68 -3.62 -7.37
N VAL A 216 2.57 -3.28 -6.10
CA VAL A 216 1.41 -2.60 -5.52
C VAL A 216 1.81 -1.18 -5.10
N TYR A 217 0.91 -0.23 -5.37
CA TYR A 217 1.01 1.16 -4.98
C TYR A 217 -0.20 1.49 -4.13
N ARG A 218 0.02 1.87 -2.87
CA ARG A 218 -1.04 2.16 -1.91
C ARG A 218 -0.93 3.60 -1.42
N HIS A 219 -2.08 4.22 -1.15
CA HIS A 219 -2.10 5.55 -0.54
C HIS A 219 -3.38 5.78 0.26
N ARG A 220 -3.32 6.68 1.25
CA ARG A 220 -4.50 7.16 1.99
C ARG A 220 -5.45 7.95 1.09
N SER A 221 -6.74 7.92 1.37
CA SER A 221 -7.77 8.57 0.53
C SER A 221 -7.58 10.08 0.42
N GLU A 222 -7.01 10.69 1.45
CA GLU A 222 -6.71 12.11 1.58
C GLU A 222 -5.50 12.52 0.72
N ASN A 223 -4.62 11.56 0.36
CA ASN A 223 -3.43 11.83 -0.42
C ASN A 223 -3.74 11.97 -1.92
N LEU A 224 -4.22 13.16 -2.28
CA LEU A 224 -4.58 13.50 -3.67
C LEU A 224 -3.37 13.49 -4.62
N GLY A 225 -2.16 13.72 -4.11
CA GLY A 225 -0.93 13.69 -4.88
C GLY A 225 -0.64 12.27 -5.39
N SER A 226 -0.63 11.30 -4.48
CA SER A 226 -0.46 9.87 -4.80
C SER A 226 -1.57 9.35 -5.69
N ARG A 227 -2.83 9.77 -5.45
CA ARG A 227 -3.95 9.47 -6.36
C ARG A 227 -3.70 9.99 -7.78
N GLY A 228 -3.15 11.19 -7.90
CA GLY A 228 -2.78 11.80 -9.18
C GLY A 228 -1.68 11.00 -9.89
N ILE A 229 -0.64 10.58 -9.16
CA ILE A 229 0.44 9.73 -9.68
C ILE A 229 -0.14 8.43 -10.25
N ALA A 230 -0.85 7.65 -9.43
CA ALA A 230 -1.40 6.36 -9.82
C ALA A 230 -2.25 6.44 -11.11
N ARG A 231 -3.16 7.41 -11.17
CA ARG A 231 -4.00 7.65 -12.36
C ARG A 231 -3.19 8.08 -13.58
N SER A 232 -2.23 8.99 -13.40
CA SER A 232 -1.41 9.51 -14.52
C SER A 232 -0.45 8.48 -15.12
N LEU A 233 -0.14 7.43 -14.35
CA LEU A 233 0.71 6.31 -14.79
C LEU A 233 -0.09 5.15 -15.34
N GLY A 234 -1.43 5.19 -15.28
CA GLY A 234 -2.27 4.09 -15.72
C GLY A 234 -2.26 2.87 -14.78
N LEU A 235 -1.91 3.06 -13.51
CA LEU A 235 -1.96 1.97 -12.53
C LEU A 235 -3.41 1.49 -12.36
N VAL A 236 -3.58 0.18 -12.25
CA VAL A 236 -4.90 -0.46 -12.27
C VAL A 236 -5.46 -0.51 -10.85
N PRO A 237 -6.65 0.04 -10.57
CA PRO A 237 -7.29 -0.10 -9.27
C PRO A 237 -7.56 -1.58 -8.95
N ILE A 238 -7.03 -2.07 -7.83
CA ILE A 238 -7.23 -3.46 -7.39
C ILE A 238 -8.00 -3.57 -6.08
N GLY A 239 -8.19 -2.46 -5.35
CA GLY A 239 -8.94 -2.52 -4.11
C GLY A 239 -9.02 -1.21 -3.32
N THR A 240 -9.85 -1.26 -2.29
CA THR A 240 -9.88 -0.25 -1.23
C THR A 240 -9.95 -1.00 0.10
N ALA A 241 -9.04 -0.68 1.00
CA ALA A 241 -9.00 -1.25 2.33
C ALA A 241 -9.43 -0.20 3.34
N ASP A 242 -10.30 -0.59 4.27
CA ASP A 242 -10.61 0.22 5.44
C ASP A 242 -9.79 -0.31 6.62
N ALA A 243 -9.16 0.60 7.36
CA ALA A 243 -8.37 0.31 8.54
C ALA A 243 -8.98 1.04 9.73
N LEU A 244 -9.10 0.36 10.86
CA LEU A 244 -9.61 0.91 12.11
C LEU A 244 -8.62 0.62 13.23
N ARG A 245 -8.38 1.60 14.09
CA ARG A 245 -7.55 1.43 15.28
C ARG A 245 -8.27 2.00 16.50
N PRO A 246 -8.42 1.23 17.59
CA PRO A 246 -8.85 1.78 18.87
C PRO A 246 -7.87 2.84 19.38
N LEU A 247 -8.38 4.01 19.74
CA LEU A 247 -7.59 5.06 20.38
C LEU A 247 -7.66 4.91 21.89
N ASP A 248 -6.57 5.26 22.57
CA ASP A 248 -6.59 5.44 24.01
C ASP A 248 -7.55 6.59 24.36
N VAL A 249 -8.37 6.35 25.37
CA VAL A 249 -9.17 7.43 25.96
C VAL A 249 -8.19 8.23 26.80
N ALA A 250 -7.88 9.46 26.39
CA ALA A 250 -7.11 10.36 27.24
C ALA A 250 -7.86 10.50 28.58
N GLY A 251 -7.20 10.10 29.66
CA GLY A 251 -7.71 10.20 31.03
C GLY A 251 -7.80 11.64 31.52
#